data_AF-A0A7J2IW91-F1
#
_entry.id   AF-A0A7J2IW91-F1
#
_cell.length_a   1.000
_cell.length_b   1.000
_cell.length_c   1.000
_cell.angle_alpha   90.00
_cell.angle_beta   90.00
_cell.angle_gamma   90.00
#
_symmetry.space_group_name_H-M   'P 1'
#
loop_
_entity.id
_entity.type
_entity.pdbx_description
1 polymer ?
#
loop_
_entity_poly.entity_id
_entity_poly.type
_entity_poly.pdbx_seq_one_letter_code
_entity_poly.pdbx_strand_id
1 'polypeptide(L)'
;YRFANRIPLLYDEASDVSRKIIDELNWRRYRVTPDMPVAIVVHICSTRVPYKTVGKEFIADRPEVRHEITQAIREVARKLQLYLARKERKKAVMRRYSTFAKYLPMIAEFSARLAGRPVPNVKPLLEKVRASSLGEGEGTGEPADS
;
A
#
# COMPACT_ATOMS: atom_id res chain seq x y z
N TYR A 1 -2.90 16.25 -7.26
CA TYR A 1 -4.02 16.83 -8.01
C TYR A 1 -5.02 17.43 -7.05
N ARG A 2 -5.51 18.64 -7.35
CA ARG A 2 -6.42 19.39 -6.47
C ARG A 2 -7.63 19.88 -7.26
N PHE A 3 -8.80 19.76 -6.66
CA PHE A 3 -10.05 20.20 -7.25
C PHE A 3 -10.89 20.94 -6.20
N ALA A 4 -11.54 22.04 -6.61
CA ALA A 4 -12.51 22.74 -5.78
C ALA A 4 -13.77 22.98 -6.60
N ASN A 5 -14.94 22.54 -6.12
CA ASN A 5 -16.22 22.65 -6.85
C ASN A 5 -16.14 22.17 -8.31
N ARG A 6 -15.45 21.04 -8.54
CA ARG A 6 -15.19 20.43 -9.87
C ARG A 6 -14.26 21.25 -10.79
N ILE A 7 -13.64 22.31 -10.29
CA ILE A 7 -12.66 23.12 -11.02
C ILE A 7 -11.25 22.65 -10.61
N PRO A 8 -10.36 22.30 -11.55
CA PRO A 8 -8.98 21.95 -11.24
C PRO A 8 -8.19 23.18 -10.79
N LEU A 9 -7.40 23.03 -9.72
CA LEU A 9 -6.52 24.07 -9.21
C LEU A 9 -5.09 23.80 -9.69
N LEU A 10 -4.64 24.55 -10.70
CA LEU A 10 -3.36 24.30 -11.38
C LEU A 10 -2.19 25.12 -10.82
N TYR A 11 -2.47 26.32 -10.32
CA TYR A 11 -1.43 27.26 -9.89
C TYR A 11 -1.20 27.21 -8.37
N ASP A 12 -0.01 27.64 -7.97
CA ASP A 12 0.42 27.82 -6.57
C ASP A 12 0.14 26.61 -5.66
N GLU A 13 0.61 25.43 -6.07
CA GLU A 13 0.43 24.19 -5.30
C GLU A 13 1.09 24.24 -3.92
N ALA A 14 2.25 24.90 -3.80
CA ALA A 14 3.02 24.95 -2.57
C ALA A 14 2.29 25.72 -1.45
N SER A 15 1.44 26.68 -1.81
CA SER A 15 0.69 27.49 -0.85
C SER A 15 -0.62 26.84 -0.37
N ASP A 16 -1.06 25.76 -1.03
CA ASP A 16 -2.33 25.11 -0.75
C ASP A 16 -2.34 24.33 0.58
N VAL A 17 -3.46 24.40 1.30
CA VAL A 17 -3.67 23.64 2.53
C VAL A 17 -3.50 22.12 2.32
N SER A 18 -3.97 21.58 1.18
CA SER A 18 -3.88 20.16 0.87
C SER A 18 -2.42 19.73 0.71
N ARG A 19 -1.59 20.58 0.08
CA ARG A 19 -0.17 20.27 -0.12
C ARG A 19 0.59 20.27 1.20
N LYS A 20 0.34 21.27 2.04
CA LYS A 20 0.92 21.35 3.39
C LYS A 20 0.59 20.12 4.22
N ILE A 21 -0.66 19.67 4.22
CA ILE A 21 -1.08 18.46 4.95
C ILE A 21 -0.36 17.22 4.41
N ILE A 22 -0.23 17.09 3.09
CA ILE A 22 0.48 15.97 2.46
C ILE A 22 1.95 15.95 2.88
N ASP A 23 2.61 17.10 2.91
CA ASP A 23 4.02 17.22 3.28
C ASP A 23 4.25 17.01 4.79
N GLU A 24 3.29 17.39 5.64
CA GLU A 24 3.30 17.15 7.09
C GLU A 24 3.02 15.68 7.48
N LEU A 25 2.35 14.91 6.62
CA LEU A 25 1.94 13.55 6.91
C LEU A 25 3.14 12.59 6.90
N ASN A 26 3.28 11.75 7.93
CA ASN A 26 4.29 10.71 7.96
C ASN A 26 3.87 9.48 7.13
N TRP A 27 4.20 9.49 5.83
CA TRP A 27 3.91 8.43 4.86
C TRP A 27 4.52 7.06 5.19
N ARG A 28 5.65 7.04 5.91
CA ARG A 28 6.29 5.77 6.31
C ARG A 28 5.39 4.93 7.20
N ARG A 29 4.52 5.55 8.01
CA ARG A 29 3.54 4.83 8.85
C ARG A 29 2.54 4.03 8.02
N TYR A 30 2.28 4.47 6.79
CA TYR A 30 1.35 3.84 5.86
C TYR A 30 2.04 2.91 4.85
N ARG A 31 3.30 2.53 5.11
CA ARG A 31 4.14 1.71 4.21
C ARG A 31 4.36 2.32 2.83
N VAL A 32 4.24 3.64 2.70
CA VAL A 32 4.56 4.36 1.47
C VAL A 32 5.97 4.91 1.60
N THR A 33 6.84 4.54 0.67
CA THR A 33 8.19 5.09 0.56
C THR A 33 8.24 6.16 -0.54
N PRO A 34 9.15 7.15 -0.45
CA PRO A 34 9.22 8.26 -1.42
C PRO A 34 9.48 7.83 -2.87
N ASP A 35 10.09 6.65 -3.05
CA ASP A 35 10.37 6.03 -4.34
C ASP A 35 9.15 5.37 -5.00
N MET A 36 8.02 5.24 -4.28
CA MET A 36 6.81 4.67 -4.83
C MET A 36 6.02 5.70 -5.65
N PRO A 37 5.53 5.33 -6.84
CA PRO A 37 4.64 6.19 -7.61
C PRO A 37 3.27 6.25 -6.92
N VAL A 38 3.02 7.33 -6.17
CA VAL A 38 1.74 7.59 -5.50
C VAL A 38 1.17 8.91 -5.98
N ALA A 39 -0.08 8.87 -6.44
CA ALA A 39 -0.84 10.06 -6.80
C ALA A 39 -1.92 10.31 -5.74
N ILE A 40 -1.98 11.54 -5.24
CA ILE A 40 -3.01 11.98 -4.29
C ILE A 40 -3.91 12.98 -5.00
N VAL A 41 -5.22 12.73 -4.92
CA VAL A 41 -6.26 13.60 -5.46
C VAL A 41 -7.09 14.09 -4.28
N VAL A 42 -7.17 15.41 -4.13
CA VAL A 42 -8.02 16.05 -3.12
C VAL A 42 -9.08 16.87 -3.85
N HIS A 43 -10.34 16.62 -3.50
CA HIS A 43 -11.48 17.35 -4.05
C HIS A 43 -12.31 17.93 -2.91
N ILE A 44 -12.55 19.24 -2.97
CA ILE A 44 -13.34 19.96 -1.98
C ILE A 44 -14.60 20.50 -2.66
N CYS A 45 -15.76 20.30 -2.04
CA CYS A 45 -17.02 20.86 -2.48
C CYS A 45 -17.72 21.61 -1.35
N SER A 46 -18.10 22.86 -1.60
CA SER A 46 -18.88 23.67 -0.67
C SER A 46 -19.60 24.81 -1.40
N THR A 47 -20.67 25.35 -0.81
CA THR A 47 -21.36 26.55 -1.29
C THR A 47 -20.43 27.76 -1.33
N ARG A 48 -19.50 27.85 -0.36
CA ARG A 48 -18.49 28.90 -0.29
C ARG A 48 -17.13 28.32 0.09
N VAL A 49 -16.34 27.98 -0.94
CA VAL A 49 -14.95 27.51 -0.73
C VAL A 49 -14.07 28.68 -0.27
N PRO A 50 -13.28 28.52 0.81
CA PRO A 50 -12.41 29.57 1.32
C PRO A 50 -11.13 29.65 0.47
N TYR A 51 -11.14 30.46 -0.58
CA TYR A 51 -9.92 30.78 -1.35
C TYR A 51 -9.09 31.86 -0.64
N LYS A 52 -7.76 31.79 -0.76
CA LYS A 52 -6.87 32.83 -0.19
C LYS A 52 -6.70 34.04 -1.12
N THR A 53 -6.70 33.80 -2.43
CA THR A 53 -6.58 34.84 -3.48
C THR A 53 -7.90 35.04 -4.23
N VAL A 54 -8.07 36.22 -4.82
CA VAL A 54 -9.24 36.55 -5.66
C VAL A 54 -9.31 35.65 -6.91
N GLY A 55 -8.15 35.23 -7.41
CA GLY A 55 -8.01 34.33 -8.57
C GLY A 55 -8.45 32.88 -8.33
N LYS A 56 -8.80 32.51 -7.08
CA LYS A 56 -9.26 31.15 -6.71
C LYS A 56 -8.27 30.04 -7.06
N GLU A 57 -6.98 30.31 -6.91
CA GLU A 57 -5.92 29.38 -7.34
C GLU A 57 -5.61 28.30 -6.30
N PHE A 58 -5.80 28.60 -5.02
CA PHE A 58 -5.55 27.67 -3.93
C PHE A 58 -6.45 27.93 -2.71
N ILE A 59 -6.59 26.90 -1.89
CA ILE A 59 -7.48 26.90 -0.72
C ILE A 59 -6.75 27.49 0.48
N ALA A 60 -7.43 28.37 1.22
CA ALA A 60 -6.92 28.98 2.42
C ALA A 60 -6.80 27.98 3.57
N ASP A 61 -5.79 28.18 4.41
CA ASP A 61 -5.50 27.34 5.57
C ASP A 61 -6.45 27.69 6.74
N ARG A 62 -7.65 27.12 6.70
CA ARG A 62 -8.60 27.18 7.82
C ARG A 62 -8.50 25.92 8.68
N PRO A 63 -8.56 26.03 10.01
CA PRO A 63 -8.39 24.89 10.90
C PRO A 63 -9.44 23.80 10.66
N GLU A 64 -10.70 24.18 10.39
CA GLU A 64 -11.79 23.23 10.11
C GLU A 64 -11.51 22.42 8.83
N VAL A 65 -11.16 23.11 7.75
CA VAL A 65 -10.86 22.50 6.44
C VAL A 65 -9.61 21.63 6.54
N ARG A 66 -8.57 22.11 7.23
CA ARG A 66 -7.35 21.36 7.46
C ARG A 66 -7.62 20.08 8.24
N HIS A 67 -8.42 20.15 9.30
CA HIS A 67 -8.77 18.99 10.10
C HIS A 67 -9.47 17.93 9.25
N GLU A 68 -10.48 18.33 8.48
CA GLU A 68 -11.27 17.43 7.66
C GLU A 68 -10.44 16.76 6.56
N ILE A 69 -9.65 17.54 5.81
CA ILE A 69 -8.75 16.98 4.78
C ILE A 69 -7.74 16.01 5.41
N THR A 70 -7.22 16.33 6.59
CA THR A 70 -6.27 15.46 7.29
C THR A 70 -6.91 14.12 7.65
N GLN A 71 -8.14 14.12 8.16
CA GLN A 71 -8.85 12.88 8.50
C GLN A 71 -9.18 12.07 7.24
N ALA A 72 -9.66 12.72 6.18
CA ALA A 72 -9.96 12.07 4.91
C ALA A 72 -8.72 11.39 4.30
N ILE A 73 -7.57 12.07 4.28
CA ILE A 73 -6.31 11.50 3.79
C ILE A 73 -5.89 10.32 4.68
N ARG A 74 -6.00 10.44 6.01
CA ARG A 74 -5.65 9.35 6.93
C ARG A 74 -6.52 8.11 6.73
N GLU A 75 -7.80 8.28 6.47
CA GLU A 75 -8.70 7.16 6.22
C GLU A 75 -8.28 6.39 4.96
N VAL A 76 -8.04 7.09 3.85
CA VAL A 76 -7.59 6.47 2.60
C VAL A 76 -6.19 5.87 2.75
N ALA A 77 -5.30 6.53 3.50
CA ALA A 77 -3.96 6.03 3.76
C ALA A 77 -3.96 4.72 4.57
N ARG A 78 -4.90 4.52 5.51
CA ARG A 78 -5.10 3.24 6.21
C ARG A 78 -5.54 2.13 5.25
N LYS A 79 -6.48 2.42 4.34
CA LYS A 79 -6.91 1.47 3.30
C LYS A 79 -5.75 1.08 2.39
N LEU A 80 -4.93 2.05 1.98
CA LEU A 80 -3.72 1.82 1.19
C LEU A 80 -2.71 0.96 1.95
N GLN A 81 -2.50 1.22 3.25
CA GLN A 81 -1.58 0.45 4.08
C GLN A 81 -1.96 -1.05 4.12
N LEU A 82 -3.26 -1.37 4.28
CA LEU A 82 -3.73 -2.76 4.23
C LEU A 82 -3.45 -3.40 2.87
N TYR A 83 -3.71 -2.68 1.79
CA TYR A 83 -3.43 -3.17 0.44
C TYR A 83 -1.94 -3.45 0.21
N LEU A 84 -1.06 -2.54 0.61
CA LEU A 84 0.39 -2.70 0.49
C LEU A 84 0.90 -3.86 1.34
N ALA A 85 0.41 -4.01 2.58
CA ALA A 85 0.74 -5.14 3.44
C ALA A 85 0.37 -6.49 2.80
N ARG A 86 -0.83 -6.58 2.20
CA ARG A 86 -1.27 -7.79 1.45
C ARG A 86 -0.36 -8.06 0.26
N LYS A 87 0.05 -7.03 -0.49
CA LYS A 87 0.95 -7.14 -1.65
C LYS A 87 2.35 -7.61 -1.25
N GLU A 88 2.91 -7.04 -0.17
CA GLU A 88 4.22 -7.45 0.37
C GLU A 88 4.20 -8.91 0.82
N ARG A 89 3.14 -9.32 1.53
CA ARG A 89 2.96 -10.70 1.97
C ARG A 89 2.95 -11.66 0.79
N LYS A 90 2.15 -11.38 -0.25
CA LYS A 90 2.12 -12.18 -1.48
C LYS A 90 3.51 -12.28 -2.11
N LYS A 91 4.26 -11.18 -2.16
CA LYS A 91 5.64 -11.16 -2.69
C LYS A 91 6.59 -12.00 -1.84
N ALA A 92 6.49 -11.94 -0.50
CA ALA A 92 7.30 -12.73 0.41
C ALA A 92 7.05 -14.24 0.25
N VAL A 93 5.78 -14.62 0.15
CA VAL A 93 5.35 -16.01 -0.12
C VAL A 93 5.94 -16.51 -1.44
N MET A 94 5.79 -15.74 -2.53
CA MET A 94 6.32 -16.11 -3.83
C MET A 94 7.84 -16.22 -3.84
N ARG A 95 8.54 -15.30 -3.17
CA ARG A 95 10.01 -15.36 -3.00
C ARG A 95 10.40 -16.62 -2.26
N ARG A 96 9.79 -16.90 -1.10
CA ARG A 96 10.04 -18.13 -0.32
C ARG A 96 9.87 -19.36 -1.20
N TYR A 97 8.72 -19.50 -1.86
CA TYR A 97 8.46 -20.62 -2.76
C TYR A 97 9.51 -20.75 -3.87
N SER A 98 9.87 -19.65 -4.54
CA SER A 98 10.87 -19.66 -5.63
C SER A 98 12.26 -20.11 -5.15
N THR A 99 12.68 -19.67 -3.95
CA THR A 99 13.94 -20.11 -3.33
C THR A 99 13.91 -21.61 -3.05
N PHE A 100 12.85 -22.11 -2.40
CA PHE A 100 12.71 -23.54 -2.12
C PHE A 100 12.65 -24.37 -3.40
N ALA A 101 11.90 -23.94 -4.42
CA ALA A 101 11.82 -24.65 -5.70
C ALA A 101 13.20 -24.80 -6.37
N LYS A 102 14.09 -23.80 -6.24
CA LYS A 102 15.43 -23.85 -6.82
C LYS A 102 16.38 -24.76 -6.03
N TYR A 103 16.43 -24.63 -4.71
CA TYR A 103 17.48 -25.28 -3.90
C TYR A 103 17.08 -26.66 -3.36
N LEU A 104 15.80 -26.92 -3.12
CA LEU A 104 15.35 -28.16 -2.49
C LEU A 104 15.69 -29.42 -3.31
N PRO A 105 15.58 -29.43 -4.66
CA PRO A 105 16.03 -30.58 -5.47
C PRO A 105 17.54 -30.82 -5.38
N MET A 106 18.35 -29.75 -5.40
CA MET A 106 19.81 -29.86 -5.31
C MET A 106 20.25 -30.44 -3.95
N ILE A 107 19.61 -29.98 -2.87
CA ILE A 107 19.87 -30.50 -1.52
C ILE A 107 19.51 -31.99 -1.45
N ALA A 108 18.34 -32.38 -1.98
CA ALA A 108 17.91 -33.78 -2.00
C ALA A 108 18.89 -34.69 -2.75
N GLU A 109 19.41 -34.23 -3.90
CA GLU A 109 20.40 -34.96 -4.68
C GLU A 109 21.74 -35.12 -3.93
N PHE A 110 22.27 -34.02 -3.36
CA PHE A 110 23.53 -34.06 -2.63
C PHE A 110 23.45 -34.90 -1.36
N SER A 111 22.36 -34.78 -0.60
CA SER A 111 22.14 -35.58 0.60
C SER A 111 21.95 -37.05 0.28
N ALA A 112 21.23 -37.39 -0.79
CA ALA A 112 21.04 -38.76 -1.25
C ALA A 112 22.38 -39.41 -1.67
N ARG A 113 23.19 -38.66 -2.44
CA ARG A 113 24.53 -39.08 -2.86
C ARG A 113 25.45 -39.33 -1.66
N LEU A 114 25.45 -38.45 -0.68
CA LEU A 114 26.28 -38.60 0.53
C LEU A 114 25.84 -39.78 1.39
N ALA A 115 24.53 -40.00 1.51
CA ALA A 115 23.96 -41.09 2.31
C ALA A 115 23.93 -42.45 1.58
N GLY A 116 24.32 -42.51 0.30
CA GLY A 116 24.23 -43.71 -0.53
C GLY A 116 22.79 -44.21 -0.74
N ARG A 117 21.79 -43.31 -0.66
CA ARG A 117 20.35 -43.63 -0.75
C ARG A 117 19.73 -43.06 -2.03
N PRO A 118 18.57 -43.57 -2.49
CA PRO A 118 17.86 -42.97 -3.62
C PRO A 118 17.37 -41.56 -3.30
N VAL A 119 17.29 -40.70 -4.34
CA VAL A 119 16.86 -39.30 -4.19
C VAL A 119 15.41 -39.25 -3.69
N PRO A 120 15.15 -38.60 -2.54
CA PRO A 120 13.80 -38.47 -2.02
C PRO A 120 12.96 -37.52 -2.88
N ASN A 121 11.66 -37.81 -3.00
CA ASN A 121 10.74 -36.95 -3.77
C ASN A 121 10.46 -35.64 -3.01
N VAL A 122 10.88 -34.51 -3.59
CA VAL A 122 10.73 -33.17 -3.02
C VAL A 122 9.37 -32.50 -3.28
N LYS A 123 8.57 -33.02 -4.21
CA LYS A 123 7.25 -32.49 -4.57
C LYS A 123 6.30 -32.31 -3.37
N PRO A 124 6.10 -33.30 -2.48
CA PRO A 124 5.21 -33.13 -1.32
C PRO A 124 5.68 -32.07 -0.33
N LEU A 125 6.99 -31.82 -0.24
CA LEU A 125 7.54 -30.74 0.60
C LEU A 125 7.27 -29.36 0.00
N LEU A 126 7.38 -29.22 -1.33
CA LEU A 126 7.03 -27.98 -2.03
C LEU A 126 5.55 -27.64 -1.91
N GLU A 127 4.67 -28.64 -1.98
CA GLU A 127 3.23 -28.47 -1.75
C GLU A 127 2.92 -28.07 -0.31
N LYS A 128 3.59 -28.65 0.68
CA LYS A 128 3.47 -28.22 2.09
C LYS A 128 3.95 -26.79 2.29
N VAL A 129 5.06 -26.39 1.68
CA VAL A 129 5.53 -25.00 1.74
C VAL A 129 4.52 -24.06 1.08
N ARG A 130 3.94 -24.45 -0.06
CA ARG A 130 2.88 -23.67 -0.72
C ARG A 130 1.64 -23.54 0.17
N ALA A 131 1.15 -24.62 0.76
CA ALA A 131 0.00 -24.64 1.66
C ALA A 131 0.24 -23.83 2.94
N SER A 132 1.41 -23.97 3.58
CA SER A 132 1.82 -23.16 4.73
C SER A 132 1.90 -21.67 4.38
N SER A 133 2.29 -21.32 3.15
CA SER A 133 2.36 -19.94 2.70
C SER A 133 0.98 -19.31 2.40
N LEU A 134 -0.03 -20.14 2.12
CA LEU A 134 -1.41 -19.74 1.84
C LEU A 134 -2.26 -19.67 3.11
N GLY A 135 -2.09 -20.62 4.03
CA GLY A 135 -2.92 -20.77 5.24
C GLY A 135 -2.76 -19.67 6.29
N GLU A 136 -1.70 -18.87 6.25
CA GLU A 136 -1.61 -17.71 7.14
C GLU A 136 -2.46 -16.51 6.64
N GLY A 137 -3.04 -16.58 5.43
CA GLY A 137 -3.67 -15.49 4.67
C GLY A 137 -5.15 -15.21 4.91
N GLU A 138 -5.91 -16.13 5.52
CA GLU A 138 -7.38 -16.05 5.67
C GLU A 138 -7.86 -15.75 7.10
N GLY A 139 -7.06 -15.02 7.89
CA GLY A 139 -7.49 -14.48 9.17
C GLY A 139 -7.96 -13.03 9.05
N THR A 140 -9.27 -12.81 9.10
CA THR A 140 -9.98 -11.52 9.29
C THR A 140 -10.02 -10.54 8.11
N GLY A 141 -11.22 -10.32 7.55
CA GLY A 141 -11.50 -9.17 6.69
C GLY A 141 -12.57 -9.35 5.61
N GLU A 142 -13.60 -10.15 5.84
CA GLU A 142 -14.87 -10.04 5.10
C GLU A 142 -15.93 -9.55 6.10
N PRO A 143 -16.40 -8.29 6.02
CA PRO A 143 -17.77 -7.99 6.41
C PRO A 143 -18.65 -8.47 5.25
N ALA A 144 -19.53 -9.43 5.55
CA ALA A 144 -20.67 -9.72 4.72
C ALA A 144 -21.50 -8.44 4.58
N ASP A 145 -21.66 -7.94 3.36
CA ASP A 145 -22.73 -7.00 3.01
C ASP A 145 -23.73 -7.78 2.16
N SER A 146 -24.92 -7.97 2.75
CA SER A 146 -26.16 -8.44 2.14
C SER A 146 -27.12 -7.26 2.12
#